data_AF-A0A957JM24-F1
#
_entry.id   AF-A0A957JM24-F1
#
_cell.length_a   1.000
_cell.length_b   1.000
_cell.length_c   1.000
_cell.angle_alpha   90.00
_cell.angle_beta   90.00
_cell.angle_gamma   90.00
#
_symmetry.space_group_name_H-M   'P 1'
#
loop_
_entity.id
_entity.type
_entity.pdbx_description
1 polymer ?
#
loop_
_entity_poly.entity_id
_entity_poly.type
_entity_poly.pdbx_seq_one_letter_code
_entity_poly.pdbx_strand_id
1 'polypeptide(L)'
;MVPLVQFPAVVEHYAHFFEPVFSAEAFIRFKRYISGLLVAENKTTSGINQLFVSEKRAQSSLNRLLTCSPFSLIELNEARLAMMASVPDARIKPTKGVLSLDDTLLTHYGQEFEKIAQLWDHTNDRYAW
;
A
#
# COMPACT_ATOMS: atom_id res chain seq x y z
N MET A 1 -15.35 13.62 6.71
CA MET A 1 -15.42 12.30 6.05
C MET A 1 -16.31 12.34 4.81
N VAL A 2 -15.70 12.16 3.62
CA VAL A 2 -16.43 12.02 2.35
C VAL A 2 -16.65 10.53 2.07
N PRO A 3 -17.90 10.05 1.99
CA PRO A 3 -18.18 8.66 1.67
C PRO A 3 -17.79 8.31 0.22
N LEU A 4 -17.24 7.11 0.03
CA LEU A 4 -16.96 6.53 -1.27
C LEU A 4 -18.14 5.65 -1.73
N VAL A 5 -18.78 6.08 -2.81
CA VAL A 5 -19.79 5.28 -3.53
C VAL A 5 -19.16 4.38 -4.59
N GLN A 6 -17.94 4.71 -5.03
CA GLN A 6 -17.13 3.98 -6.00
C GLN A 6 -15.64 4.19 -5.71
N PHE A 7 -14.79 3.40 -6.34
CA PHE A 7 -13.34 3.57 -6.23
C PHE A 7 -12.87 4.90 -6.87
N PRO A 8 -11.85 5.58 -6.32
CA PRO A 8 -11.29 6.78 -6.94
C PRO A 8 -10.76 6.48 -8.35
N ALA A 9 -10.88 7.45 -9.26
CA ALA A 9 -10.52 7.28 -10.67
C ALA A 9 -9.06 6.83 -10.87
N VAL A 10 -8.12 7.36 -10.07
CA VAL A 10 -6.72 6.94 -10.10
C VAL A 10 -6.53 5.46 -9.75
N VAL A 11 -7.35 4.93 -8.84
CA VAL A 11 -7.30 3.52 -8.46
C VAL A 11 -7.83 2.67 -9.60
N GLU A 12 -8.99 2.99 -10.17
CA GLU A 12 -9.53 2.21 -11.30
C GLU A 12 -8.62 2.26 -12.53
N HIS A 13 -8.03 3.42 -12.82
CA HIS A 13 -7.16 3.59 -13.97
C HIS A 13 -5.93 2.66 -13.92
N TYR A 14 -5.29 2.53 -12.75
CA TYR A 14 -4.06 1.75 -12.61
C TYR A 14 -4.24 0.35 -12.00
N ALA A 15 -5.43 0.00 -11.49
CA ALA A 15 -5.61 -1.27 -10.78
C ALA A 15 -5.35 -2.50 -11.65
N HIS A 16 -5.65 -2.44 -12.95
CA HIS A 16 -5.51 -3.58 -13.88
C HIS A 16 -4.09 -4.16 -13.94
N PHE A 17 -3.04 -3.35 -13.70
CA PHE A 17 -1.67 -3.85 -13.60
C PHE A 17 -1.46 -4.85 -12.47
N PHE A 18 -2.26 -4.75 -11.41
CA PHE A 18 -2.14 -5.57 -10.21
C PHE A 18 -3.09 -6.77 -10.21
N GLU A 19 -4.05 -6.83 -11.13
CA GLU A 19 -5.05 -7.91 -11.19
C GLU A 19 -4.43 -9.33 -11.20
N PRO A 20 -3.35 -9.62 -11.94
CA PRO A 20 -2.75 -10.96 -11.96
C PRO A 20 -2.17 -11.42 -10.62
N VAL A 21 -1.88 -10.49 -9.69
CA VAL A 21 -1.23 -10.77 -8.39
C VAL A 21 -2.24 -11.28 -7.36
N PHE A 22 -3.53 -11.06 -7.58
CA PHE A 22 -4.57 -11.28 -6.57
C PHE A 22 -5.66 -12.22 -7.10
N SER A 23 -6.28 -12.97 -6.18
CA SER A 23 -7.61 -13.52 -6.46
C SER A 23 -8.63 -12.40 -6.62
N ALA A 24 -9.74 -12.65 -7.34
CA ALA A 24 -10.78 -11.64 -7.57
C ALA A 24 -11.28 -10.97 -6.27
N GLU A 25 -11.44 -11.72 -5.19
CA GLU A 25 -11.81 -11.15 -3.89
C GLU A 25 -10.70 -10.30 -3.27
N ALA A 26 -9.45 -10.77 -3.32
CA ALA A 26 -8.30 -10.05 -2.78
C ALA A 26 -8.03 -8.76 -3.56
N PHE A 27 -8.26 -8.77 -4.87
CA PHE A 27 -8.10 -7.61 -5.74
C PHE A 27 -9.07 -6.48 -5.38
N ILE A 28 -10.34 -6.80 -5.13
CA ILE A 28 -11.32 -5.80 -4.68
C ILE A 28 -10.90 -5.20 -3.33
N ARG A 29 -10.39 -6.02 -2.41
CA ARG A 29 -9.89 -5.56 -1.10
C ARG A 29 -8.63 -4.71 -1.24
N PHE A 30 -7.73 -5.05 -2.17
CA PHE A 30 -6.58 -4.24 -2.53
C PHE A 30 -7.00 -2.86 -3.04
N LYS A 31 -7.93 -2.78 -4.00
CA LYS A 31 -8.49 -1.50 -4.47
C LYS A 31 -9.07 -0.66 -3.33
N ARG A 32 -9.81 -1.29 -2.40
CA ARG A 32 -10.35 -0.61 -1.21
C ARG A 32 -9.25 -0.07 -0.31
N TYR A 33 -8.22 -0.88 -0.06
CA TYR A 33 -7.11 -0.49 0.79
C TYR A 33 -6.38 0.73 0.22
N ILE A 34 -6.00 0.69 -1.06
CA ILE A 34 -5.33 1.80 -1.74
C ILE A 34 -6.22 3.05 -1.75
N SER A 35 -7.51 2.90 -2.02
CA SER A 35 -8.46 4.03 -1.96
C SER A 35 -8.49 4.67 -0.58
N GLY A 36 -8.54 3.86 0.48
CA GLY A 36 -8.47 4.34 1.86
C GLY A 36 -7.15 5.03 2.18
N LEU A 37 -6.03 4.48 1.71
CA LEU A 37 -4.72 5.12 1.87
C LEU A 37 -4.65 6.47 1.16
N LEU A 38 -5.37 6.67 0.06
CA LEU A 38 -5.38 7.94 -0.67
C LEU A 38 -6.30 8.99 -0.03
N VAL A 39 -7.48 8.60 0.47
CA VAL A 39 -8.53 9.58 0.83
C VAL A 39 -8.99 9.56 2.29
N ALA A 40 -8.70 8.50 3.06
CA ALA A 40 -9.18 8.41 4.44
C ALA A 40 -8.42 9.37 5.35
N GLU A 41 -9.14 10.08 6.22
CA GLU A 41 -8.53 10.79 7.35
C GLU A 41 -7.98 9.79 8.37
N ASN A 42 -8.75 8.74 8.67
CA ASN A 42 -8.36 7.65 9.55
C ASN A 42 -7.88 6.44 8.73
N LYS A 43 -6.55 6.20 8.73
CA LYS A 43 -5.88 5.13 7.97
C LYS A 43 -5.94 3.75 8.62
N THR A 44 -6.62 3.59 9.75
CA THR A 44 -6.89 2.26 10.31
C THR A 44 -7.77 1.44 9.36
N THR A 45 -7.69 0.12 9.44
CA THR A 45 -8.53 -0.75 8.60
C THR A 45 -10.02 -0.57 8.86
N SER A 46 -10.41 -0.22 10.10
CA SER A 46 -11.79 0.14 10.42
C SER A 46 -12.18 1.46 9.76
N GLY A 47 -11.35 2.50 9.90
CA GLY A 47 -11.59 3.82 9.29
C GLY A 47 -11.72 3.74 7.77
N ILE A 48 -10.84 2.98 7.10
CA ILE A 48 -10.90 2.74 5.66
C ILE A 48 -12.20 2.01 5.26
N ASN A 49 -12.59 0.97 6.01
CA ASN A 49 -13.82 0.22 5.69
C ASN A 49 -15.08 1.08 5.85
N GLN A 50 -15.10 2.04 6.78
CA GLN A 50 -16.23 2.94 6.98
C GLN A 50 -16.45 3.94 5.85
N LEU A 51 -15.45 4.17 4.98
CA LEU A 51 -15.61 5.05 3.83
C LEU A 51 -16.59 4.52 2.78
N PHE A 52 -16.72 3.20 2.63
CA PHE A 52 -17.48 2.60 1.53
C PHE A 52 -18.95 2.38 1.90
N VAL A 53 -19.87 3.06 1.22
CA VAL A 53 -21.30 3.07 1.57
C VAL A 53 -22.04 1.83 1.04
N SER A 54 -21.76 1.43 -0.21
CA SER A 54 -22.59 0.50 -0.97
C SER A 54 -22.30 -0.98 -0.67
N GLU A 55 -21.13 -1.29 -0.11
CA GLU A 55 -20.71 -2.67 0.14
C GLU A 55 -20.04 -2.81 1.51
N LYS A 56 -20.87 -2.96 2.56
CA LYS A 56 -20.43 -3.37 3.91
C LYS A 56 -19.91 -4.81 3.89
N ARG A 57 -18.76 -5.05 3.27
CA ARG A 57 -17.99 -6.29 3.45
C ARG A 57 -17.38 -6.27 4.85
N ALA A 58 -17.37 -7.41 5.53
CA ALA A 58 -16.90 -7.50 6.91
C ALA A 58 -15.47 -6.95 7.06
N GLN A 59 -15.23 -6.13 8.08
CA GLN A 59 -13.92 -5.52 8.38
C GLN A 59 -12.79 -6.56 8.44
N SER A 60 -13.09 -7.77 8.95
CA SER A 60 -12.18 -8.91 9.04
C SER A 60 -11.54 -9.30 7.70
N SER A 61 -12.22 -9.04 6.58
CA SER A 61 -11.76 -9.37 5.24
C SER A 61 -10.55 -8.54 4.80
N LEU A 62 -10.50 -7.26 5.19
CA LEU A 62 -9.38 -6.36 4.89
C LEU A 62 -8.18 -6.65 5.79
N ASN A 63 -8.41 -6.87 7.09
CA ASN A 63 -7.34 -7.30 8.00
C ASN A 63 -6.67 -8.58 7.50
N ARG A 64 -7.46 -9.58 7.07
CA ARG A 64 -6.93 -10.84 6.52
C ARG A 64 -6.08 -10.64 5.27
N LEU A 65 -6.40 -9.67 4.41
CA LEU A 65 -5.55 -9.35 3.25
C LEU A 65 -4.15 -8.90 3.70
N LEU A 66 -4.10 -8.05 4.74
CA LEU A 66 -2.85 -7.45 5.22
C LEU A 66 -2.03 -8.41 6.08
N THR A 67 -2.67 -9.25 6.89
CA THR A 67 -1.96 -10.15 7.82
C THR A 67 -1.60 -11.50 7.21
N CYS A 68 -2.48 -12.08 6.38
CA CYS A 68 -2.20 -13.39 5.76
C CYS A 68 -1.48 -13.28 4.42
N SER A 69 -1.34 -12.06 3.87
CA SER A 69 -0.70 -11.75 2.59
C SER A 69 -0.86 -12.88 1.56
N PRO A 70 -2.09 -13.18 1.09
CA PRO A 70 -2.34 -14.32 0.20
C PRO A 70 -1.83 -14.09 -1.25
N PHE A 71 -0.79 -13.27 -1.40
CA PHE A 71 -0.19 -12.78 -2.64
C PHE A 71 1.31 -12.59 -2.44
N SER A 72 2.08 -12.64 -3.54
CA SER A 72 3.53 -12.42 -3.49
C SER A 72 3.88 -10.94 -3.45
N LEU A 73 4.73 -10.54 -2.48
CA LEU A 73 5.27 -9.18 -2.43
C LEU A 73 6.22 -8.88 -3.60
N ILE A 74 6.89 -9.91 -4.12
CA ILE A 74 7.77 -9.78 -5.29
C ILE A 74 6.94 -9.47 -6.52
N GLU A 75 5.91 -10.28 -6.79
CA GLU A 75 5.00 -10.08 -7.95
C GLU A 75 4.27 -8.73 -7.85
N LEU A 76 3.86 -8.33 -6.64
CA LEU A 76 3.25 -7.03 -6.40
C LEU A 76 4.21 -5.88 -6.77
N ASN A 77 5.48 -5.99 -6.40
CA ASN A 77 6.48 -4.98 -6.74
C ASN A 77 6.81 -4.98 -8.23
N GLU A 78 6.88 -6.14 -8.87
CA GLU A 78 7.07 -6.25 -10.33
C GLU A 78 5.91 -5.60 -11.09
N ALA A 79 4.67 -5.88 -10.70
CA ALA A 79 3.48 -5.22 -11.24
C ALA A 79 3.54 -3.69 -11.07
N ARG A 80 4.00 -3.20 -9.91
CA ARG A 80 4.21 -1.78 -9.66
C ARG A 80 5.25 -1.18 -10.60
N LEU A 81 6.39 -1.86 -10.79
CA LEU A 81 7.45 -1.40 -11.69
C LEU A 81 6.97 -1.39 -13.16
N ALA A 82 6.20 -2.40 -13.59
CA ALA A 82 5.60 -2.45 -14.91
C ALA A 82 4.62 -1.29 -15.14
N MET A 83 3.76 -1.00 -14.15
CA MET A 83 2.87 0.17 -14.18
C MET A 83 3.66 1.47 -14.31
N MET A 84 4.69 1.68 -13.47
CA MET A 84 5.54 2.88 -13.54
C MET A 84 6.26 3.01 -14.89
N ALA A 85 6.74 1.89 -15.46
CA ALA A 85 7.40 1.88 -16.76
C ALA A 85 6.45 2.24 -17.92
N SER A 86 5.13 2.03 -17.76
CA SER A 86 4.12 2.40 -18.76
C SER A 86 3.81 3.90 -18.78
N VAL A 87 4.04 4.61 -17.67
CA VAL A 87 3.76 6.05 -17.53
C VAL A 87 5.02 6.85 -17.89
N PRO A 88 5.02 7.67 -18.95
CA PRO A 88 6.22 8.38 -19.40
C PRO A 88 6.96 9.16 -18.31
N ASP A 89 6.22 9.79 -17.40
CA ASP A 89 6.76 10.61 -16.31
C ASP A 89 7.31 9.78 -15.13
N ALA A 90 6.85 8.55 -14.94
CA ALA A 90 7.30 7.65 -13.88
C ALA A 90 8.32 6.61 -14.37
N ARG A 91 8.49 6.48 -15.69
CA ARG A 91 9.40 5.52 -16.31
C ARG A 91 10.86 5.88 -16.00
N ILE A 92 11.64 4.86 -15.64
CA ILE A 92 13.09 4.99 -15.48
C ILE A 92 13.70 5.55 -16.77
N LYS A 93 14.49 6.61 -16.62
CA LYS A 93 15.14 7.28 -17.74
C LYS A 93 16.18 6.34 -18.36
N PRO A 94 16.16 6.11 -19.69
CA PRO A 94 17.06 5.14 -20.33
C PRO A 94 18.51 5.62 -20.43
N THR A 95 18.77 6.92 -20.23
CA THR A 95 20.08 7.53 -20.50
C THR A 95 20.70 8.18 -19.27
N LYS A 96 20.07 9.23 -18.74
CA LYS A 96 20.58 10.00 -17.60
C LYS A 96 19.47 10.24 -16.59
N GLY A 97 19.75 9.97 -15.32
CA GLY A 97 18.83 10.14 -14.21
C GLY A 97 19.57 10.33 -12.89
N VAL A 98 18.79 10.50 -11.82
CA VAL A 98 19.29 10.58 -10.44
C VAL A 98 18.62 9.45 -9.68
N LEU A 99 19.40 8.66 -8.96
CA LEU A 99 18.91 7.64 -8.03
C LEU A 99 19.14 8.15 -6.61
N SER A 100 18.08 8.56 -5.94
CA SER A 100 18.13 8.91 -4.52
C SER A 100 18.14 7.64 -3.69
N LEU A 101 19.12 7.51 -2.80
CA LEU A 101 19.22 6.44 -1.83
C LEU A 101 19.24 7.07 -0.44
N ASP A 102 18.30 6.66 0.40
CA ASP A 102 18.13 7.17 1.75
C ASP A 102 17.59 6.04 2.61
N ASP A 103 18.05 5.93 3.86
CA ASP A 103 17.47 5.04 4.85
C ASP A 103 16.28 5.72 5.54
N THR A 104 15.39 4.93 6.11
CA THR A 104 14.25 5.47 6.87
C THR A 104 14.03 4.58 8.08
N LEU A 105 13.93 5.21 9.25
CA LEU A 105 13.56 4.55 10.48
C LEU A 105 12.07 4.75 10.74
N LEU A 106 11.32 3.66 10.78
CA LEU A 106 9.91 3.67 11.15
C LEU A 106 9.78 3.42 12.64
N THR A 107 9.23 4.38 13.38
CA THR A 107 8.89 4.18 14.79
C THR A 107 7.66 3.30 14.90
N HIS A 108 7.80 2.20 15.63
CA HIS A 108 6.72 1.24 15.85
C HIS A 108 5.95 1.57 17.14
N TYR A 109 4.62 1.43 17.10
CA TYR A 109 3.75 1.65 18.26
C TYR A 109 2.86 0.42 18.46
N GLY A 110 3.15 -0.40 19.46
CA GLY A 110 2.43 -1.64 19.74
C GLY A 110 3.36 -2.74 20.26
N GLN A 111 2.81 -3.93 20.51
CA GLN A 111 3.53 -5.05 21.12
C GLN A 111 3.77 -6.23 20.18
N GLU A 112 3.13 -6.26 19.00
CA GLU A 112 3.10 -7.42 18.10
C GLU A 112 3.70 -7.12 16.72
N PHE A 113 4.83 -6.40 16.67
CA PHE A 113 5.56 -6.21 15.42
C PHE A 113 6.54 -7.35 15.21
N GLU A 114 6.50 -7.93 14.01
CA GLU A 114 7.54 -8.85 13.56
C GLU A 114 8.79 -8.06 13.12
N LYS A 115 9.97 -8.67 13.28
CA LYS A 115 11.25 -8.15 12.77
C LYS A 115 11.63 -6.75 13.30
N ILE A 116 11.24 -6.42 14.53
CA ILE A 116 11.80 -5.27 15.25
C ILE A 116 13.30 -5.49 15.41
N ALA A 117 14.09 -4.48 15.07
CA ALA A 117 15.53 -4.48 15.21
C ALA A 117 16.00 -3.16 15.82
N GLN A 118 17.07 -3.21 16.60
CA GLN A 118 17.77 -2.02 17.01
C GLN A 118 18.64 -1.53 15.84
N LEU A 119 18.33 -0.35 15.31
CA LEU A 119 19.00 0.23 14.15
C LEU A 119 19.75 1.50 14.54
N TRP A 120 20.83 1.80 13.84
CA TRP A 120 21.58 3.05 14.04
C TRP A 120 20.83 4.21 13.37
N ASP A 121 20.48 5.23 14.14
CA ASP A 121 19.89 6.49 13.70
C ASP A 121 21.00 7.47 13.34
N HIS A 122 21.25 7.60 12.04
CA HIS A 122 22.23 8.54 11.47
C HIS A 122 21.86 10.01 11.69
N THR A 123 20.62 10.34 12.05
CA THR A 123 20.18 11.73 12.30
C THR A 123 20.55 12.18 13.71
N ASN A 124 20.47 11.28 14.69
CA ASN A 124 20.70 11.59 16.12
C ASN A 124 21.94 10.91 16.71
N ASP A 125 22.75 10.23 15.90
CA ASP A 125 23.96 9.49 16.29
C ASP A 125 23.73 8.54 17.48
N ARG A 126 22.66 7.73 17.41
CA ARG A 126 22.31 6.77 18.47
C ARG A 126 21.62 5.53 17.92
N TYR A 127 21.57 4.47 18.72
CA TYR A 127 20.70 3.33 18.43
C TYR A 127 19.24 3.64 18.79
N ALA A 128 18.32 3.31 17.88
CA ALA A 128 16.88 3.43 18.03
C ALA A 128 16.20 2.05 17.87
N TRP A 129 15.04 1.89 18.52
CA TRP A 129 14.17 0.71 18.44
C TRP A 129 12.90 1.01 17.65
#